data_AF-A0A7N0SWH5-F1
#
_entry.id   AF-A0A7N0SWH5-F1
#
_cell.length_a   1.000
_cell.length_b   1.000
_cell.length_c   1.000
_cell.angle_alpha   90.00
_cell.angle_beta   90.00
_cell.angle_gamma   90.00
#
_symmetry.space_group_name_H-M   'P 1'
#
loop_
_entity.id
_entity.type
_entity.pdbx_description
1 polymer ?
#
loop_
_entity_poly.entity_id
_entity_poly.type
_entity_poly.pdbx_seq_one_letter_code
_entity_poly.pdbx_strand_id
1 'polypeptide(L)'
;MMSSFEYPRLSRKEIIMLLAEARIASISEAELIRPRFDFVMDIYSKLLVYLDLFHGEDQGQLEFAALEQLENPERHFDSTRIMNLWNKIKEMLEAIRCPWKFTLKDLSKPDGDRTEFFVSSIVNYVLHKDTKVEQLKPTVEELSVLDEQVSELEERIVEINSEIGEYNELREKETPIIRELESQLQKLTQNISSLNHHQLTLKTSYLKMKEKAAEMDEKISSAEFALVQSSQEHANLQAKIVQSPDKLQKTLEDKKLKLADAKNAERSAWQSFQEKSAIFEVHAKAGKKMSKHLSRMQVLQEQLSSAKSTEKEVKALRIKLYDEKLLDKSLDAKLVERQGKVEQLDALRKQLLKERDVKCGDANKELNRLKMDIESWKHDLLTRQKKVEAVVAEVDAVTSKTNTVKETGASKLQQLLHRSEEIVKLFNEYLNSINSLMAK
;
A
#
# COMPACT_ATOMS: atom_id res chain seq x y z
N MET A 1 73.36 -4.79 33.28
CA MET A 1 72.71 -5.55 34.37
C MET A 1 71.26 -5.74 33.99
N MET A 2 70.91 -6.95 33.58
CA MET A 2 69.50 -7.31 33.37
C MET A 2 68.83 -7.30 34.75
N SER A 3 67.81 -6.48 34.92
CA SER A 3 66.89 -6.58 36.04
C SER A 3 66.39 -8.04 36.08
N SER A 4 66.85 -8.82 37.06
CA SER A 4 66.30 -10.15 37.28
C SER A 4 64.87 -9.95 37.75
N PHE A 5 63.91 -10.17 36.85
CA PHE A 5 62.50 -10.15 37.22
C PHE A 5 62.27 -11.25 38.25
N GLU A 6 62.11 -10.86 39.50
CA GLU A 6 61.74 -11.76 40.58
C GLU A 6 60.24 -11.99 40.50
N TYR A 7 59.83 -13.26 40.48
CA TYR A 7 58.41 -13.60 40.42
C TYR A 7 57.71 -13.08 41.69
N PRO A 8 56.59 -12.36 41.58
CA PRO A 8 55.96 -11.71 42.72
C PRO A 8 55.57 -12.72 43.79
N ARG A 9 56.12 -12.53 45.00
CA ARG A 9 55.86 -13.36 46.17
C ARG A 9 55.25 -12.50 47.29
N LEU A 10 54.07 -12.89 47.73
CA LEU A 10 53.35 -12.33 48.86
C LEU A 10 53.87 -12.98 50.14
N SER A 11 54.02 -12.18 51.19
CA SER A 11 54.32 -12.68 52.52
C SER A 11 53.14 -13.48 53.08
N ARG A 12 53.39 -14.38 54.03
CA ARG A 12 52.35 -15.18 54.70
C ARG A 12 51.23 -14.33 55.27
N LYS A 13 51.56 -13.16 55.84
CA LYS A 13 50.58 -12.22 56.40
C LYS A 13 49.68 -11.62 55.32
N GLU A 14 50.26 -11.24 54.18
CA GLU A 14 49.49 -10.72 53.03
C GLU A 14 48.58 -11.80 52.46
N ILE A 15 49.06 -13.04 52.31
CA ILE A 15 48.24 -14.17 51.85
C ILE A 15 47.02 -14.35 52.76
N ILE A 16 47.23 -14.39 54.08
CA ILE A 16 46.13 -14.58 55.05
C ILE A 16 45.12 -13.42 54.98
N MET A 17 45.62 -12.19 54.93
CA MET A 17 44.79 -10.99 54.86
C MET A 17 43.92 -11.00 53.60
N LEU A 18 44.53 -11.23 52.43
CA LEU A 18 43.85 -11.20 51.14
C LEU A 18 42.83 -12.32 50.98
N LEU A 19 43.15 -13.53 51.47
CA LEU A 19 42.20 -14.65 51.46
C LEU A 19 40.98 -14.37 52.35
N ALA A 20 41.16 -13.67 53.46
CA ALA A 20 40.07 -13.25 54.33
C ALA A 20 39.25 -12.11 53.73
N GLU A 21 39.90 -11.10 53.13
CA GLU A 21 39.24 -9.98 52.44
C GLU A 21 38.40 -10.45 51.25
N ALA A 22 38.95 -11.34 50.42
CA ALA A 22 38.23 -11.95 49.30
C ALA A 22 37.20 -13.01 49.73
N ARG A 23 37.05 -13.26 51.04
CA ARG A 23 36.16 -14.28 51.64
C ARG A 23 36.38 -15.70 51.07
N ILE A 24 37.60 -16.01 50.67
CA ILE A 24 37.99 -17.32 50.11
C ILE A 24 38.23 -18.33 51.24
N ALA A 25 39.06 -17.95 52.23
CA ALA A 25 39.39 -18.81 53.37
C ALA A 25 39.90 -18.02 54.58
N SER A 26 39.64 -18.51 55.79
CA SER A 26 40.23 -18.01 57.03
C SER A 26 41.30 -18.98 57.52
N ILE A 27 42.57 -18.57 57.44
CA ILE A 27 43.74 -19.45 57.64
C ILE A 27 44.64 -18.89 58.74
N SER A 28 45.25 -19.77 59.54
CA SER A 28 46.29 -19.39 60.50
C SER A 28 47.70 -19.45 59.89
N GLU A 29 48.60 -18.59 60.35
CA GLU A 29 50.02 -18.59 59.89
C GLU A 29 50.71 -19.93 60.17
N ALA A 30 50.32 -20.64 61.24
CA ALA A 30 50.83 -21.97 61.58
C ALA A 30 50.50 -23.03 60.51
N GLU A 31 49.34 -22.93 59.86
CA GLU A 31 48.91 -23.88 58.81
C GLU A 31 49.70 -23.69 57.51
N LEU A 32 50.15 -22.47 57.20
CA LEU A 32 51.04 -22.24 56.06
C LEU A 32 52.49 -22.66 56.32
N ILE A 33 52.95 -22.58 57.58
CA ILE A 33 54.30 -23.03 57.97
C ILE A 33 54.40 -24.55 57.92
N ARG A 34 53.37 -25.25 58.39
CA ARG A 34 53.29 -26.72 58.41
C ARG A 34 51.98 -27.17 57.77
N PRO A 35 51.89 -27.13 56.43
CA PRO A 35 50.68 -27.51 55.72
C PRO A 35 50.38 -28.99 55.94
N ARG A 36 49.11 -29.28 56.24
CA ARG A 36 48.58 -30.65 56.28
C ARG A 36 47.90 -30.98 54.95
N PHE A 37 47.82 -32.26 54.62
CA PHE A 37 47.13 -32.72 53.41
C PHE A 37 45.73 -32.12 53.26
N ASP A 38 44.89 -32.25 54.30
CA ASP A 38 43.51 -31.75 54.29
C ASP A 38 43.44 -30.23 54.07
N PHE A 39 44.37 -29.49 54.67
CA PHE A 39 44.46 -28.03 54.52
C PHE A 39 44.79 -27.63 53.08
N VAL A 40 45.75 -28.31 52.47
CA VAL A 40 46.20 -28.02 51.10
C VAL A 40 45.13 -28.38 50.07
N MET A 41 44.43 -29.49 50.27
CA MET A 41 43.27 -29.86 49.47
C MET A 41 42.18 -28.78 49.54
N ASP A 42 41.83 -28.36 50.75
CA ASP A 42 40.78 -27.36 50.98
C ASP A 42 41.12 -25.98 50.39
N ILE A 43 42.33 -25.48 50.63
CA ILE A 43 42.72 -24.13 50.16
C ILE A 43 42.80 -24.05 48.64
N TYR A 44 43.38 -25.04 47.97
CA TYR A 44 43.44 -25.01 46.51
C TYR A 44 42.07 -25.22 45.88
N SER A 45 41.22 -26.10 46.44
CA SER A 45 39.84 -26.22 45.99
C SER A 45 39.09 -24.89 46.11
N LYS A 46 39.17 -24.20 47.26
CA LYS A 46 38.53 -22.89 47.46
C LYS A 46 39.04 -21.82 46.50
N LEU A 47 40.35 -21.78 46.26
CA LEU A 47 40.95 -20.85 45.31
C LEU A 47 40.48 -21.08 43.88
N LEU A 48 40.40 -22.33 43.45
CA LEU A 48 39.93 -22.65 42.10
C LEU A 48 38.42 -22.44 41.94
N VAL A 49 37.62 -22.71 42.99
CA VAL A 49 36.18 -22.39 43.01
C VAL A 49 35.98 -20.88 42.87
N TYR A 50 36.71 -20.07 43.62
CA TYR A 50 36.65 -18.61 43.50
C TYR A 50 37.02 -18.12 42.08
N LEU A 51 37.95 -18.82 41.43
CA LEU A 51 38.37 -18.50 40.07
C LEU A 51 37.41 -19.02 38.99
N ASP A 52 36.35 -19.75 39.36
CA ASP A 52 35.42 -20.43 38.46
C ASP A 52 36.11 -21.50 37.57
N LEU A 53 37.15 -22.14 38.12
CA LEU A 53 37.96 -23.16 37.45
C LEU A 53 37.73 -24.57 38.03
N PHE A 54 36.89 -24.67 39.07
CA PHE A 54 36.62 -25.93 39.78
C PHE A 54 35.18 -25.94 40.28
N HIS A 55 34.37 -26.84 39.71
CA HIS A 55 32.94 -26.94 39.99
C HIS A 55 32.62 -28.15 40.87
N GLY A 56 31.37 -28.25 41.34
CA GLY A 56 30.93 -29.39 42.16
C GLY A 56 31.10 -30.75 41.48
N GLU A 57 30.96 -30.82 40.15
CA GLU A 57 31.18 -32.03 39.36
C GLU A 57 32.66 -32.48 39.40
N ASP A 58 33.60 -31.54 39.48
CA ASP A 58 35.05 -31.83 39.52
C ASP A 58 35.51 -32.41 40.88
N GLN A 59 34.65 -32.37 41.92
CA GLN A 59 34.98 -32.80 43.30
C GLN A 59 34.91 -34.32 43.52
N GLY A 60 34.79 -35.11 42.45
CA GLY A 60 34.83 -36.57 42.49
C GLY A 60 33.82 -37.27 41.59
N GLN A 61 33.10 -36.53 40.72
CA GLN A 61 32.23 -37.14 39.72
C GLN A 61 33.09 -37.65 38.56
N LEU A 62 33.05 -38.95 38.32
CA LEU A 62 33.66 -39.56 37.14
C LEU A 62 32.72 -39.35 35.95
N GLU A 63 33.27 -39.01 34.78
CA GLU A 63 32.50 -38.99 33.54
C GLU A 63 31.87 -40.37 33.29
N PHE A 64 30.64 -40.40 32.76
CA PHE A 64 29.91 -41.66 32.52
C PHE A 64 30.71 -42.65 31.66
N ALA A 65 31.47 -42.15 30.68
CA ALA A 65 32.35 -42.97 29.84
C ALA A 65 33.53 -43.60 30.61
N ALA A 66 34.01 -42.96 31.68
CA ALA A 66 35.10 -43.49 32.51
C ALA A 66 34.59 -44.53 33.52
N LEU A 67 33.34 -44.43 33.97
CA LEU A 67 32.70 -45.42 34.85
C LEU A 67 32.60 -46.81 34.19
N GLU A 68 32.41 -46.86 32.86
CA GLU A 68 32.36 -48.11 32.10
C GLU A 68 33.73 -48.81 31.98
N GLN A 69 34.83 -48.08 32.19
CA GLN A 69 36.20 -48.58 32.02
C GLN A 69 36.89 -48.95 33.34
N LEU A 70 36.32 -48.56 34.49
CA LEU A 70 36.92 -48.78 35.82
C LEU A 70 36.25 -49.95 36.53
N GLU A 71 37.06 -50.92 36.98
CA GLU A 71 36.60 -51.96 37.89
C GLU A 71 36.42 -51.39 39.31
N ASN A 72 35.19 -51.40 39.83
CA ASN A 72 34.82 -50.83 41.15
C ASN A 72 35.06 -49.31 41.23
N PRO A 73 34.34 -48.49 40.44
CA PRO A 73 34.54 -47.03 40.37
C PRO A 73 34.45 -46.32 41.73
N GLU A 74 33.66 -46.85 42.66
CA GLU A 74 33.49 -46.30 44.00
C GLU A 74 34.79 -46.28 44.83
N ARG A 75 35.73 -47.19 44.55
CA ARG A 75 37.03 -47.24 45.24
C ARG A 75 38.00 -46.17 44.74
N HIS A 76 37.73 -45.59 43.58
CA HIS A 76 38.58 -44.59 42.95
C HIS A 76 38.19 -43.16 43.30
N PHE A 77 37.10 -42.94 44.05
CA PHE A 77 36.57 -41.61 44.36
C PHE A 77 37.64 -40.63 44.88
N ASP A 78 38.39 -41.00 45.92
CA ASP A 78 39.43 -40.13 46.49
C ASP A 78 40.60 -39.90 45.52
N SER A 79 40.98 -40.92 44.76
CA SER A 79 42.08 -40.84 43.79
C SER A 79 41.71 -39.90 42.63
N THR A 80 40.49 -40.02 42.12
CA THR A 80 39.94 -39.15 41.08
C THR A 80 39.86 -37.72 41.55
N ARG A 81 39.34 -37.48 42.75
CA ARG A 81 39.26 -36.13 43.35
C ARG A 81 40.63 -35.47 43.46
N ILE A 82 41.64 -36.21 43.95
CA ILE A 82 43.02 -35.69 44.07
C ILE A 82 43.63 -35.43 42.69
N MET A 83 43.43 -36.33 41.73
CA MET A 83 44.00 -36.20 40.39
C MET A 83 43.36 -35.03 39.62
N ASN A 84 42.05 -34.86 39.72
CA ASN A 84 41.32 -33.75 39.14
C ASN A 84 41.83 -32.42 39.70
N LEU A 85 41.92 -32.32 41.02
CA LEU A 85 42.45 -31.12 41.67
C LEU A 85 43.89 -30.84 41.24
N TRP A 86 44.75 -31.86 41.20
CA TRP A 86 46.13 -31.71 40.73
C TRP A 86 46.20 -31.20 39.28
N ASN A 87 45.43 -31.79 38.37
CA ASN A 87 45.38 -31.39 36.97
C ASN A 87 44.93 -29.92 36.84
N LYS A 88 43.87 -29.52 37.54
CA LYS A 88 43.35 -28.14 37.50
C LYS A 88 44.33 -27.12 38.07
N ILE A 89 44.98 -27.42 39.20
CA ILE A 89 46.02 -26.54 39.76
C ILE A 89 47.18 -26.42 38.77
N LYS A 90 47.62 -27.53 38.16
CA LYS A 90 48.71 -27.54 37.20
C LYS A 90 48.37 -26.69 35.97
N GLU A 91 47.21 -26.89 35.36
CA GLU A 91 46.71 -26.09 34.23
C GLU A 91 46.66 -24.60 34.57
N MET A 92 46.15 -24.27 35.75
CA MET A 92 46.08 -22.89 36.23
C MET A 92 47.48 -22.28 36.42
N LEU A 93 48.40 -22.99 37.07
CA LEU A 93 49.77 -22.53 37.30
C LEU A 93 50.54 -22.37 35.99
N GLU A 94 50.30 -23.24 35.00
CA GLU A 94 50.82 -23.11 33.64
C GLU A 94 50.24 -21.87 32.93
N ALA A 95 48.94 -21.60 33.09
CA ALA A 95 48.27 -20.44 32.51
C ALA A 95 48.82 -19.11 33.05
N ILE A 96 49.12 -19.03 34.36
CA ILE A 96 49.76 -17.85 34.97
C ILE A 96 51.29 -17.84 34.79
N ARG A 97 51.84 -18.79 34.02
CA ARG A 97 53.28 -18.94 33.74
C ARG A 97 54.14 -18.98 35.00
N CYS A 98 53.68 -19.74 36.00
CA CYS A 98 54.43 -19.96 37.23
C CYS A 98 55.78 -20.64 36.91
N PRO A 99 56.92 -20.15 37.45
CA PRO A 99 58.24 -20.66 37.11
C PRO A 99 58.52 -22.04 37.72
N TRP A 100 57.79 -22.43 38.77
CA TRP A 100 57.98 -23.69 39.46
C TRP A 100 56.93 -24.71 39.00
N LYS A 101 57.38 -25.95 38.79
CA LYS A 101 56.48 -27.05 38.43
C LYS A 101 55.75 -27.57 39.65
N PHE A 102 54.43 -27.60 39.56
CA PHE A 102 53.55 -28.25 40.54
C PHE A 102 53.53 -29.76 40.30
N THR A 103 53.68 -30.52 41.38
CA THR A 103 53.82 -31.97 41.36
C THR A 103 52.83 -32.60 42.35
N LEU A 104 52.52 -33.89 42.19
CA LEU A 104 51.61 -34.58 43.11
C LEU A 104 52.13 -34.61 44.57
N LYS A 105 53.44 -34.44 44.78
CA LYS A 105 54.04 -34.29 46.12
C LYS A 105 53.56 -33.02 46.82
N ASP A 106 53.28 -31.96 46.06
CA ASP A 106 52.82 -30.69 46.61
C ASP A 106 51.41 -30.79 47.20
N LEU A 107 50.62 -31.78 46.80
CA LEU A 107 49.36 -32.15 47.44
C LEU A 107 49.55 -33.21 48.52
N SER A 108 50.17 -34.34 48.19
CA SER A 108 50.24 -35.53 49.05
C SER A 108 51.19 -35.39 50.25
N LYS A 109 52.26 -34.61 50.11
CA LYS A 109 53.27 -34.34 51.16
C LYS A 109 53.71 -32.88 51.06
N PRO A 110 52.82 -31.95 51.45
CA PRO A 110 53.04 -30.54 51.20
C PRO A 110 54.23 -30.00 52.00
N ASP A 111 55.03 -29.18 51.32
CA ASP A 111 56.15 -28.45 51.91
C ASP A 111 55.73 -26.99 52.14
N GLY A 112 56.12 -26.41 53.29
CA GLY A 112 55.67 -25.07 53.69
C GLY A 112 56.09 -23.98 52.70
N ASP A 113 57.35 -23.99 52.26
CA ASP A 113 57.88 -22.95 51.37
C ASP A 113 57.29 -23.08 49.96
N ARG A 114 57.11 -24.31 49.47
CA ARG A 114 56.46 -24.57 48.17
C ARG A 114 54.98 -24.22 48.19
N THR A 115 54.27 -24.59 49.25
CA THR A 115 52.83 -24.28 49.39
C THR A 115 52.61 -22.78 49.43
N GLU A 116 53.40 -22.06 50.23
CA GLU A 116 53.37 -20.60 50.28
C GLU A 116 53.63 -19.98 48.91
N PHE A 117 54.64 -20.46 48.17
CA PHE A 117 54.96 -19.96 46.85
C PHE A 117 53.82 -20.13 45.84
N PHE A 118 53.22 -21.31 45.78
CA PHE A 118 52.12 -21.58 44.84
C PHE A 118 50.84 -20.85 45.25
N VAL A 119 50.48 -20.83 46.54
CA VAL A 119 49.33 -20.07 47.02
C VAL A 119 49.53 -18.58 46.75
N SER A 120 50.72 -18.04 47.02
CA SER A 120 51.06 -16.66 46.66
C SER A 120 50.86 -16.38 45.18
N SER A 121 51.33 -17.28 44.31
CA SER A 121 51.21 -17.13 42.85
C SER A 121 49.74 -17.02 42.43
N ILE A 122 48.90 -17.89 42.99
CA ILE A 122 47.47 -17.95 42.72
C ILE A 122 46.75 -16.71 43.28
N VAL A 123 47.03 -16.34 44.53
CA VAL A 123 46.43 -15.16 45.17
C VAL A 123 46.83 -13.88 44.46
N ASN A 124 48.08 -13.76 43.99
CA ASN A 124 48.49 -12.61 43.18
C ASN A 124 47.71 -12.53 41.86
N TYR A 125 47.42 -13.67 41.23
CA TYR A 125 46.55 -13.71 40.06
C TYR A 125 45.11 -13.30 40.40
N VAL A 126 44.57 -13.74 41.54
CA VAL A 126 43.25 -13.32 42.04
C VAL A 126 43.18 -11.79 42.16
N LEU A 127 44.17 -11.14 42.78
CA LEU A 127 44.22 -9.67 42.86
C LEU A 127 44.22 -9.01 41.50
N HIS A 128 44.99 -9.54 40.56
CA HIS A 128 45.04 -9.03 39.20
C HIS A 128 43.69 -9.21 38.49
N LYS A 129 43.05 -10.39 38.62
CA LYS A 129 41.70 -10.66 38.09
C LYS A 129 40.71 -9.66 38.66
N ASP A 130 40.65 -9.48 39.97
CA ASP A 130 39.67 -8.61 40.62
C ASP A 130 39.87 -7.14 40.22
N THR A 131 41.12 -6.69 40.12
CA THR A 131 41.45 -5.34 39.60
C THR A 131 40.98 -5.16 38.16
N LYS A 132 41.13 -6.20 37.32
CA LYS A 132 40.69 -6.16 35.92
C LYS A 132 39.17 -6.24 35.79
N VAL A 133 38.51 -7.04 36.63
CA VAL A 133 37.04 -7.11 36.69
C VAL A 133 36.47 -5.76 37.10
N GLU A 134 37.03 -5.08 38.10
CA GLU A 134 36.57 -3.74 38.48
C GLU A 134 36.78 -2.71 37.36
N GLN A 135 37.87 -2.82 36.59
CA GLN A 135 38.09 -1.99 35.39
C GLN A 135 37.06 -2.27 34.27
N LEU A 136 36.56 -3.50 34.16
CA LEU A 136 35.59 -3.93 33.15
C LEU A 136 34.13 -3.72 33.58
N LYS A 137 33.89 -3.49 34.88
CA LYS A 137 32.57 -3.26 35.46
C LYS A 137 31.68 -2.28 34.67
N PRO A 138 32.13 -1.07 34.25
CA PRO A 138 31.29 -0.19 33.46
C PRO A 138 30.85 -0.81 32.13
N THR A 139 31.73 -1.57 31.46
CA THR A 139 31.38 -2.28 30.22
C THR A 139 30.37 -3.41 30.49
N VAL A 140 30.51 -4.12 31.61
CA VAL A 140 29.55 -5.17 32.01
C VAL A 140 28.18 -4.55 32.33
N GLU A 141 28.14 -3.40 33.01
CA GLU A 141 26.91 -2.65 33.26
C GLU A 141 26.26 -2.17 31.96
N GLU A 142 27.04 -1.64 31.00
CA GLU A 142 26.54 -1.29 29.66
C GLU A 142 25.98 -2.50 28.90
N LEU A 143 26.64 -3.67 28.98
CA LEU A 143 26.14 -4.90 28.39
C LEU A 143 24.83 -5.37 29.03
N SER A 144 24.69 -5.24 30.35
CA SER A 144 23.44 -5.57 31.05
C SER A 144 22.27 -4.70 30.57
N VAL A 145 22.51 -3.40 30.38
CA VAL A 145 21.48 -2.49 29.84
C VAL A 145 21.11 -2.85 28.40
N LEU A 146 22.09 -3.22 27.58
CA LEU A 146 21.83 -3.69 26.22
C LEU A 146 21.04 -5.01 26.22
N ASP A 147 21.32 -5.93 27.14
CA ASP A 147 20.59 -7.18 27.29
C ASP A 147 19.11 -6.93 27.66
N GLU A 148 18.86 -6.01 28.59
CA GLU A 148 17.50 -5.55 28.91
C GLU A 148 16.78 -4.95 27.69
N GLN A 149 17.46 -4.10 26.90
CA GLN A 149 16.90 -3.53 25.67
C GLN A 149 16.60 -4.59 24.61
N VAL A 150 17.46 -5.61 24.49
CA VAL A 150 17.23 -6.74 23.58
C VAL A 150 15.97 -7.49 24.01
N SER A 151 15.83 -7.79 25.29
CA SER A 151 14.65 -8.47 25.83
C SER A 151 13.36 -7.66 25.58
N GLU A 152 13.37 -6.34 25.81
CA GLU A 152 12.23 -5.46 25.54
C GLU A 152 11.85 -5.45 24.04
N LEU A 153 12.84 -5.40 23.15
CA LEU A 153 12.61 -5.43 21.71
C LEU A 153 12.07 -6.79 21.24
N GLU A 154 12.56 -7.89 21.81
CA GLU A 154 12.07 -9.23 21.51
C GLU A 154 10.60 -9.39 21.94
N GLU A 155 10.23 -8.91 23.13
CA GLU A 155 8.83 -8.87 23.57
C GLU A 155 7.96 -8.06 22.61
N ARG A 156 8.43 -6.87 22.20
CA ARG A 156 7.69 -6.03 21.25
C ARG A 156 7.54 -6.68 19.88
N ILE A 157 8.54 -7.43 19.41
CA ILE A 157 8.46 -8.20 18.16
C ILE A 157 7.39 -9.28 18.29
N VAL A 158 7.32 -9.98 19.42
CA VAL A 158 6.29 -11.01 19.67
C VAL A 158 4.89 -10.38 19.67
N GLU A 159 4.71 -9.24 20.33
CA GLU A 159 3.42 -8.50 20.32
C GLU A 159 2.99 -8.11 18.90
N ILE A 160 3.87 -7.47 18.13
CA ILE A 160 3.57 -7.04 16.75
C ILE A 160 3.26 -8.24 15.85
N ASN A 161 4.00 -9.34 16.01
CA ASN A 161 3.72 -10.57 15.25
C ASN A 161 2.36 -11.17 15.60
N SER A 162 1.93 -11.09 16.86
CA SER A 162 0.58 -11.48 17.27
C SER A 162 -0.48 -10.60 16.60
N GLU A 163 -0.31 -9.26 16.63
CA GLU A 163 -1.21 -8.33 15.95
C GLU A 163 -1.30 -8.61 14.44
N ILE A 164 -0.16 -8.85 13.77
CA ILE A 164 -0.12 -9.24 12.36
C ILE A 164 -0.90 -10.55 12.12
N GLY A 165 -0.79 -11.52 13.04
CA GLY A 165 -1.57 -12.75 13.02
C GLY A 165 -3.08 -12.47 13.02
N GLU A 166 -3.55 -11.64 13.95
CA GLU A 166 -4.96 -11.26 14.04
C GLU A 166 -5.46 -10.55 12.78
N TYR A 167 -4.70 -9.59 12.23
CA TYR A 167 -5.06 -8.92 10.98
C TYR A 167 -5.11 -9.87 9.79
N ASN A 168 -4.19 -10.85 9.72
CA ASN A 168 -4.21 -11.87 8.69
C ASN A 168 -5.46 -12.74 8.80
N GLU A 169 -5.84 -13.17 10.01
CA GLU A 169 -7.08 -13.94 10.21
C GLU A 169 -8.33 -13.16 9.80
N LEU A 170 -8.41 -11.88 10.14
CA LEU A 170 -9.51 -11.01 9.70
C LEU A 170 -9.54 -10.91 8.17
N ARG A 171 -8.39 -10.72 7.53
CA ARG A 171 -8.29 -10.67 6.07
C ARG A 171 -8.70 -11.98 5.41
N GLU A 172 -8.32 -13.12 5.97
CA GLU A 172 -8.74 -14.44 5.47
C GLU A 172 -10.27 -14.63 5.58
N LYS A 173 -10.90 -14.09 6.64
CA LYS A 173 -12.38 -14.09 6.79
C LYS A 173 -13.07 -13.17 5.78
N GLU A 174 -12.47 -12.03 5.45
CA GLU A 174 -13.02 -11.06 4.48
C GLU A 174 -12.83 -11.48 3.02
N THR A 175 -11.73 -12.18 2.72
CA THR A 175 -11.38 -12.65 1.36
C THR A 175 -12.52 -13.40 0.64
N PRO A 176 -13.23 -14.38 1.24
CA PRO A 176 -14.34 -15.06 0.57
C PRO A 176 -15.53 -14.13 0.30
N ILE A 177 -15.80 -13.17 1.19
CA ILE A 177 -16.87 -12.18 1.02
C ILE A 177 -16.56 -11.29 -0.18
N ILE A 178 -15.32 -10.80 -0.27
CA ILE A 178 -14.86 -9.98 -1.40
C ILE A 178 -14.97 -10.76 -2.71
N ARG A 179 -14.52 -12.03 -2.75
CA ARG A 179 -14.62 -12.87 -3.96
C ARG A 179 -16.07 -13.12 -4.39
N GLU A 180 -16.98 -13.33 -3.44
CA GLU A 180 -18.40 -13.49 -3.74
C GLU A 180 -18.99 -12.19 -4.32
N LEU A 181 -18.68 -11.04 -3.71
CA LEU A 181 -19.11 -9.72 -4.22
C LEU A 181 -18.55 -9.44 -5.62
N GLU A 182 -17.28 -9.77 -5.88
CA GLU A 182 -16.65 -9.66 -7.21
C GLU A 182 -17.36 -10.54 -8.23
N SER A 183 -17.71 -11.78 -7.87
CA SER A 183 -18.50 -12.68 -8.74
C SER A 183 -19.87 -12.10 -9.06
N GLN A 184 -20.56 -11.53 -8.06
CA GLN A 184 -21.85 -10.88 -8.26
C GLN A 184 -21.75 -9.64 -9.14
N LEU A 185 -20.73 -8.80 -8.95
CA LEU A 185 -20.46 -7.63 -9.79
C LEU A 185 -20.16 -8.04 -11.23
N GLN A 186 -19.40 -9.11 -11.45
CA GLN A 186 -19.12 -9.64 -12.78
C GLN A 186 -20.40 -10.12 -13.47
N LYS A 187 -21.25 -10.88 -12.76
CA LYS A 187 -22.57 -11.31 -13.26
C LYS A 187 -23.46 -10.12 -13.61
N LEU A 188 -23.50 -9.09 -12.75
CA LEU A 188 -24.30 -7.89 -13.00
C LEU A 188 -23.80 -7.13 -14.23
N THR A 189 -22.48 -7.00 -14.38
CA THR A 189 -21.84 -6.33 -15.52
C THR A 189 -22.12 -7.06 -16.83
N GLN A 190 -22.05 -8.39 -16.82
CA GLN A 190 -22.44 -9.21 -17.98
C GLN A 190 -23.94 -9.08 -18.30
N ASN A 191 -24.81 -9.02 -17.28
CA ASN A 191 -26.23 -8.80 -17.49
C ASN A 191 -26.50 -7.41 -18.10
N ILE A 192 -25.86 -6.36 -17.60
CA ILE A 192 -25.98 -5.00 -18.14
C ILE A 192 -25.51 -4.94 -19.60
N SER A 193 -24.37 -5.57 -19.92
CA SER A 193 -23.86 -5.57 -21.30
C SER A 193 -24.80 -6.35 -22.24
N SER A 194 -25.35 -7.48 -21.78
CA SER A 194 -26.33 -8.26 -22.55
C SER A 194 -27.64 -7.50 -22.77
N LEU A 195 -28.17 -6.81 -21.74
CA LEU A 195 -29.36 -5.97 -21.84
C LEU A 195 -29.13 -4.77 -22.75
N ASN A 196 -27.97 -4.11 -22.67
CA ASN A 196 -27.62 -3.01 -23.57
C ASN A 196 -27.56 -3.47 -25.03
N HIS A 197 -26.99 -4.67 -25.28
CA HIS A 197 -26.99 -5.27 -26.61
C HIS A 197 -28.42 -5.53 -27.10
N HIS A 198 -29.25 -6.14 -26.24
CA HIS A 198 -30.65 -6.39 -26.56
C HIS A 198 -31.43 -5.10 -26.85
N GLN A 199 -31.23 -4.05 -26.04
CA GLN A 199 -31.83 -2.74 -26.24
C GLN A 199 -31.42 -2.14 -27.60
N LEU A 200 -30.15 -2.23 -27.97
CA LEU A 200 -29.65 -1.74 -29.26
C LEU A 200 -30.33 -2.49 -30.42
N THR A 201 -30.37 -3.82 -30.35
CA THR A 201 -31.04 -4.67 -31.36
C THR A 201 -32.53 -4.32 -31.48
N LEU A 202 -33.22 -4.15 -30.35
CA LEU A 202 -34.63 -3.78 -30.33
C LEU A 202 -34.86 -2.41 -30.96
N LYS A 203 -33.99 -1.43 -30.65
CA LYS A 203 -34.04 -0.09 -31.23
C LYS A 203 -33.83 -0.12 -32.74
N THR A 204 -32.87 -0.90 -33.23
CA THR A 204 -32.65 -1.10 -34.67
C THR A 204 -33.87 -1.75 -35.34
N SER A 205 -34.46 -2.76 -34.71
CA SER A 205 -35.68 -3.40 -35.22
C SER A 205 -36.87 -2.43 -35.25
N TYR A 206 -37.05 -1.63 -34.20
CA TYR A 206 -38.09 -0.61 -34.13
C TYR A 206 -37.95 0.41 -35.26
N LEU A 207 -36.73 0.93 -35.51
CA LEU A 207 -36.48 1.86 -36.61
C LEU A 207 -36.82 1.24 -37.97
N LYS A 208 -36.43 -0.02 -38.21
CA LYS A 208 -36.80 -0.75 -39.44
C LYS A 208 -38.32 -0.92 -39.60
N MET A 209 -39.02 -1.22 -38.51
CA MET A 209 -40.49 -1.37 -38.56
C MET A 209 -41.17 -0.02 -38.79
N LYS A 210 -40.64 1.07 -38.23
CA LYS A 210 -41.12 2.44 -38.48
C LYS A 210 -40.91 2.86 -39.93
N GLU A 211 -39.76 2.54 -40.51
CA GLU A 211 -39.47 2.79 -41.93
C GLU A 211 -40.44 2.02 -42.83
N LYS A 212 -40.66 0.72 -42.57
CA LYS A 212 -41.67 -0.08 -43.28
C LYS A 212 -43.09 0.46 -43.12
N ALA A 213 -43.44 1.01 -41.96
CA ALA A 213 -44.74 1.64 -41.75
C ALA A 213 -44.89 2.89 -42.62
N ALA A 214 -43.87 3.75 -42.67
CA ALA A 214 -43.85 4.92 -43.54
C ALA A 214 -43.93 4.55 -45.03
N GLU A 215 -43.19 3.52 -45.47
CA GLU A 215 -43.28 2.98 -46.83
C GLU A 215 -44.69 2.46 -47.15
N MET A 216 -45.34 1.80 -46.18
CA MET A 216 -46.72 1.33 -46.35
C MET A 216 -47.72 2.49 -46.43
N ASP A 217 -47.55 3.53 -45.61
CA ASP A 217 -48.39 4.73 -45.67
C ASP A 217 -48.25 5.47 -47.01
N GLU A 218 -47.04 5.53 -47.57
CA GLU A 218 -46.79 6.11 -48.90
C GLU A 218 -47.42 5.26 -50.01
N LYS A 219 -47.35 3.93 -49.91
CA LYS A 219 -48.06 3.01 -50.81
C LYS A 219 -49.58 3.16 -50.71
N ILE A 220 -50.13 3.34 -49.51
CA ILE A 220 -51.56 3.58 -49.31
C ILE A 220 -51.95 4.91 -49.98
N SER A 221 -51.21 5.98 -49.70
CA SER A 221 -51.48 7.31 -50.27
C SER A 221 -51.41 7.31 -51.81
N SER A 222 -50.42 6.62 -52.39
CA SER A 222 -50.32 6.48 -53.85
C SER A 222 -51.46 5.63 -54.45
N ALA A 223 -51.88 4.57 -53.77
CA ALA A 223 -53.02 3.75 -54.19
C ALA A 223 -54.36 4.52 -54.08
N GLU A 224 -54.55 5.31 -53.02
CA GLU A 224 -55.70 6.22 -52.88
C GLU A 224 -55.72 7.26 -54.00
N PHE A 225 -54.58 7.86 -54.33
CA PHE A 225 -54.47 8.79 -55.45
C PHE A 225 -54.83 8.12 -56.79
N ALA A 226 -54.29 6.92 -57.06
CA ALA A 226 -54.61 6.16 -58.26
C ALA A 226 -56.09 5.77 -58.33
N LEU A 227 -56.70 5.42 -57.19
CA LEU A 227 -58.13 5.13 -57.09
C LEU A 227 -58.97 6.37 -57.40
N VAL A 228 -58.62 7.53 -56.86
CA VAL A 228 -59.30 8.80 -57.16
C VAL A 228 -59.18 9.13 -58.65
N GLN A 229 -57.99 8.98 -59.24
CA GLN A 229 -57.79 9.19 -60.67
C GLN A 229 -58.64 8.22 -61.52
N SER A 230 -58.62 6.92 -61.18
CA SER A 230 -59.43 5.90 -61.85
C SER A 230 -60.93 6.17 -61.69
N SER A 231 -61.38 6.61 -60.51
CA SER A 231 -62.77 7.00 -60.26
C SER A 231 -63.17 8.23 -61.09
N GLN A 232 -62.27 9.21 -61.25
CA GLN A 232 -62.51 10.38 -62.10
C GLN A 232 -62.58 10.00 -63.59
N GLU A 233 -61.68 9.11 -64.04
CA GLU A 233 -61.71 8.56 -65.39
C GLU A 233 -62.98 7.74 -65.62
N HIS A 234 -63.40 6.92 -64.65
CA HIS A 234 -64.66 6.20 -64.67
C HIS A 234 -65.86 7.15 -64.78
N ALA A 235 -65.90 8.23 -63.98
CA ALA A 235 -66.95 9.25 -64.08
C ALA A 235 -66.94 9.96 -65.46
N ASN A 236 -65.76 10.27 -65.99
CA ASN A 236 -65.60 10.87 -67.32
C ASN A 236 -66.09 9.92 -68.43
N LEU A 237 -65.79 8.63 -68.35
CA LEU A 237 -66.28 7.60 -69.28
C LEU A 237 -67.80 7.40 -69.12
N GLN A 238 -68.31 7.37 -67.89
CA GLN A 238 -69.73 7.27 -67.59
C GLN A 238 -70.53 8.49 -68.08
N ALA A 239 -69.92 9.67 -68.14
CA ALA A 239 -70.49 10.86 -68.77
C ALA A 239 -70.52 10.77 -70.31
N LYS A 240 -69.59 10.02 -70.91
CA LYS A 240 -69.56 9.72 -72.36
C LYS A 240 -70.50 8.58 -72.75
N ILE A 241 -70.89 7.74 -71.81
CA ILE A 241 -71.93 6.72 -72.01
C ILE A 241 -73.30 7.39 -72.00
N VAL A 242 -74.15 7.04 -72.96
CA VAL A 242 -75.52 7.55 -73.09
C VAL A 242 -76.31 7.25 -71.80
N GLN A 243 -76.60 8.28 -71.01
CA GLN A 243 -77.17 8.14 -69.66
C GLN A 243 -78.65 7.70 -69.62
N SER A 244 -79.31 7.56 -70.77
CA SER A 244 -80.64 6.95 -70.87
C SER A 244 -80.92 6.50 -72.31
N PRO A 245 -80.66 5.23 -72.65
CA PRO A 245 -81.07 4.63 -73.91
C PRO A 245 -82.59 4.75 -74.13
N ASP A 246 -83.37 4.62 -73.05
CA ASP A 246 -84.83 4.71 -73.07
C ASP A 246 -85.35 6.10 -73.44
N LYS A 247 -84.67 7.21 -73.04
CA LYS A 247 -85.09 8.57 -73.44
C LYS A 247 -84.86 8.82 -74.93
N LEU A 248 -83.81 8.27 -75.53
CA LEU A 248 -83.55 8.35 -76.97
C LEU A 248 -84.54 7.49 -77.77
N GLN A 249 -84.88 6.30 -77.28
CA GLN A 249 -85.89 5.44 -77.90
C GLN A 249 -87.31 6.05 -77.80
N LYS A 250 -87.62 6.73 -76.69
CA LYS A 250 -88.88 7.46 -76.50
C LYS A 250 -88.96 8.75 -77.33
N THR A 251 -87.85 9.47 -77.52
CA THR A 251 -87.85 10.62 -78.47
C THR A 251 -87.96 10.18 -79.92
N LEU A 252 -87.45 8.99 -80.28
CA LEU A 252 -87.60 8.43 -81.63
C LEU A 252 -89.06 8.00 -81.91
N GLU A 253 -89.72 7.35 -80.94
CA GLU A 253 -91.14 6.98 -81.09
C GLU A 253 -92.09 8.17 -80.96
N ASP A 254 -91.81 9.17 -80.11
CA ASP A 254 -92.57 10.43 -80.09
C ASP A 254 -92.44 11.21 -81.42
N LYS A 255 -91.32 11.10 -82.14
CA LYS A 255 -91.16 11.70 -83.48
C LYS A 255 -91.94 10.94 -84.57
N LYS A 256 -92.14 9.64 -84.43
CA LYS A 256 -93.03 8.86 -85.32
C LYS A 256 -94.50 9.18 -85.08
N LEU A 257 -94.92 9.36 -83.83
CA LEU A 257 -96.28 9.76 -83.47
C LEU A 257 -96.62 11.19 -83.97
N LYS A 258 -95.69 12.14 -83.83
CA LYS A 258 -95.88 13.52 -84.31
C LYS A 258 -95.94 13.65 -85.84
N LEU A 259 -95.42 12.68 -86.61
CA LEU A 259 -95.53 12.66 -88.08
C LEU A 259 -96.92 12.18 -88.54
N ALA A 260 -97.59 11.33 -87.76
CA ALA A 260 -98.96 10.87 -88.03
C ALA A 260 -100.01 11.92 -87.64
N ASP A 261 -99.80 12.64 -86.53
CA ASP A 261 -100.71 13.71 -86.07
C ASP A 261 -100.63 14.98 -86.93
N ALA A 262 -99.46 15.33 -87.46
CA ALA A 262 -99.30 16.48 -88.35
C ALA A 262 -100.07 16.32 -89.69
N LYS A 263 -100.26 15.08 -90.17
CA LYS A 263 -100.97 14.77 -91.42
C LYS A 263 -102.50 14.78 -91.28
N ASN A 264 -103.02 14.69 -90.06
CA ASN A 264 -104.44 14.80 -89.73
C ASN A 264 -104.83 16.22 -89.25
N ALA A 265 -103.91 16.96 -88.60
CA ALA A 265 -104.14 18.33 -88.15
C ALA A 265 -104.15 19.38 -89.29
N GLU A 266 -103.42 19.14 -90.38
CA GLU A 266 -103.42 19.97 -91.61
C GLU A 266 -104.82 20.08 -92.24
N ARG A 267 -105.64 19.03 -92.15
CA ARG A 267 -106.97 18.96 -92.75
C ARG A 267 -108.06 19.71 -91.95
N SER A 268 -107.80 20.01 -90.67
CA SER A 268 -108.73 20.74 -89.77
C SER A 268 -108.31 22.19 -89.48
N ALA A 269 -107.03 22.54 -89.67
CA ALA A 269 -106.51 23.89 -89.45
C ALA A 269 -106.92 24.93 -90.52
N TRP A 270 -107.33 24.50 -91.72
CA TRP A 270 -107.80 25.41 -92.78
C TRP A 270 -109.17 26.05 -92.46
N GLN A 271 -110.05 25.36 -91.72
CA GLN A 271 -111.39 25.86 -91.39
C GLN A 271 -111.42 26.80 -90.17
N SER A 272 -110.47 26.68 -89.24
CA SER A 272 -110.41 27.51 -88.01
C SER A 272 -109.60 28.81 -88.17
N PHE A 273 -108.90 28.99 -89.29
CA PHE A 273 -108.06 30.16 -89.57
C PHE A 273 -108.87 31.44 -89.90
N GLN A 274 -110.14 31.33 -90.29
CA GLN A 274 -110.97 32.50 -90.57
C GLN A 274 -111.53 33.24 -89.34
N GLU A 275 -111.63 32.60 -88.16
CA GLU A 275 -112.39 33.20 -87.05
C GLU A 275 -111.55 33.82 -85.92
N LYS A 276 -110.24 33.52 -85.83
CA LYS A 276 -109.41 33.94 -84.68
C LYS A 276 -108.32 34.98 -84.99
N SER A 277 -108.53 35.77 -86.04
CA SER A 277 -107.69 36.93 -86.40
C SER A 277 -107.97 38.18 -85.54
N ALA A 278 -109.08 38.23 -84.78
CA ALA A 278 -109.55 39.48 -84.15
C ALA A 278 -109.21 39.70 -82.65
N ILE A 279 -108.54 38.78 -81.95
CA ILE A 279 -108.41 38.86 -80.47
C ILE A 279 -106.95 38.90 -79.96
N PHE A 280 -105.95 38.76 -80.84
CA PHE A 280 -104.54 38.65 -80.44
C PHE A 280 -103.84 40.02 -80.17
N GLU A 281 -104.46 41.14 -80.53
CA GLU A 281 -103.81 42.46 -80.49
C GLU A 281 -103.76 43.10 -79.09
N VAL A 282 -104.55 42.61 -78.12
CA VAL A 282 -104.67 43.23 -76.77
C VAL A 282 -103.65 42.69 -75.75
N HIS A 283 -103.12 41.47 -75.92
CA HIS A 283 -102.25 40.85 -74.91
C HIS A 283 -100.74 41.12 -75.06
N ALA A 284 -100.33 41.90 -76.08
CA ALA A 284 -98.92 42.11 -76.41
C ALA A 284 -98.17 43.20 -75.57
N LYS A 285 -98.82 43.91 -74.63
CA LYS A 285 -98.19 45.05 -73.90
C LYS A 285 -97.77 44.81 -72.44
N ALA A 286 -98.07 43.67 -71.82
CA ALA A 286 -97.75 43.43 -70.39
C ALA A 286 -96.39 42.75 -70.11
N GLY A 287 -95.81 42.01 -71.06
CA GLY A 287 -94.65 41.13 -70.81
C GLY A 287 -93.26 41.78 -70.75
N LYS A 288 -93.09 43.02 -71.23
CA LYS A 288 -91.74 43.62 -71.40
C LYS A 288 -91.06 44.16 -70.12
N LYS A 289 -91.75 44.27 -68.97
CA LYS A 289 -91.18 44.89 -67.75
C LYS A 289 -90.54 43.93 -66.74
N MET A 290 -90.89 42.64 -66.73
CA MET A 290 -90.43 41.70 -65.69
C MET A 290 -88.99 41.17 -65.92
N SER A 291 -88.50 41.20 -67.15
CA SER A 291 -87.25 40.51 -67.53
C SER A 291 -85.95 41.25 -67.19
N LYS A 292 -85.98 42.51 -66.72
CA LYS A 292 -84.76 43.30 -66.40
C LYS A 292 -84.28 43.20 -64.95
N HIS A 293 -85.12 42.76 -64.01
CA HIS A 293 -84.76 42.72 -62.58
C HIS A 293 -84.07 41.41 -62.15
N LEU A 294 -84.24 40.31 -62.89
CA LEU A 294 -83.74 38.99 -62.48
C LEU A 294 -82.21 38.84 -62.66
N SER A 295 -81.62 39.54 -63.64
CA SER A 295 -80.19 39.43 -63.98
C SER A 295 -79.24 40.07 -62.96
N ARG A 296 -79.73 40.97 -62.10
CA ARG A 296 -78.90 41.69 -61.10
C ARG A 296 -78.74 40.94 -59.77
N MET A 297 -79.54 39.90 -59.52
CA MET A 297 -79.60 39.24 -58.21
C MET A 297 -78.64 38.04 -58.09
N GLN A 298 -78.18 37.46 -59.20
CA GLN A 298 -77.36 36.23 -59.21
C GLN A 298 -75.86 36.47 -58.98
N VAL A 299 -75.32 37.67 -59.24
CA VAL A 299 -73.87 37.95 -59.11
C VAL A 299 -73.45 38.23 -57.65
N LEU A 300 -74.37 38.56 -56.75
CA LEU A 300 -74.07 38.89 -55.34
C LEU A 300 -74.12 37.68 -54.37
N GLN A 301 -74.54 36.50 -54.83
CA GLN A 301 -74.70 35.32 -53.97
C GLN A 301 -73.44 34.44 -53.88
N GLU A 302 -72.49 34.59 -54.81
CA GLU A 302 -71.26 33.78 -54.89
C GLU A 302 -70.08 34.30 -54.03
N GLN A 303 -70.15 35.52 -53.48
CA GLN A 303 -69.07 36.08 -52.65
C GLN A 303 -69.26 35.95 -51.12
N LEU A 304 -70.34 35.33 -50.64
CA LEU A 304 -70.63 35.21 -49.19
C LEU A 304 -70.29 33.83 -48.59
N SER A 305 -69.92 32.83 -49.39
CA SER A 305 -69.67 31.46 -48.93
C SER A 305 -68.21 31.13 -48.59
N SER A 306 -67.23 31.97 -48.94
CA SER A 306 -65.80 31.74 -48.66
C SER A 306 -65.30 32.32 -47.32
N ALA A 307 -66.14 33.00 -46.54
CA ALA A 307 -65.76 33.66 -45.29
C ALA A 307 -66.21 32.93 -44.00
N LYS A 308 -66.80 31.72 -44.08
CA LYS A 308 -67.32 30.98 -42.92
C LYS A 308 -66.47 29.79 -42.44
N SER A 309 -65.46 29.34 -43.19
CA SER A 309 -64.58 28.24 -42.73
C SER A 309 -63.36 28.74 -41.92
N THR A 310 -62.88 29.96 -42.20
CA THR A 310 -61.70 30.56 -41.53
C THR A 310 -61.97 31.05 -40.10
N GLU A 311 -63.25 31.27 -39.71
CA GLU A 311 -63.60 31.68 -38.34
C GLU A 311 -63.57 30.50 -37.34
N LYS A 312 -63.78 29.25 -37.79
CA LYS A 312 -63.75 28.06 -36.92
C LYS A 312 -62.33 27.61 -36.58
N GLU A 313 -61.36 27.84 -37.47
CA GLU A 313 -59.94 27.51 -37.23
C GLU A 313 -59.26 28.49 -36.25
N VAL A 314 -59.67 29.76 -36.22
CA VAL A 314 -59.12 30.78 -35.30
C VAL A 314 -59.53 30.57 -33.83
N LYS A 315 -60.70 29.96 -33.57
CA LYS A 315 -61.14 29.63 -32.20
C LYS A 315 -60.44 28.37 -31.65
N ALA A 316 -60.11 27.41 -32.51
CA ALA A 316 -59.37 26.20 -32.12
C ALA A 316 -57.89 26.46 -31.80
N LEU A 317 -57.25 27.41 -32.50
CA LEU A 317 -55.87 27.83 -32.24
C LEU A 317 -55.71 28.70 -30.99
N ARG A 318 -56.78 29.39 -30.54
CA ARG A 318 -56.75 30.21 -29.31
C ARG A 318 -56.74 29.42 -28.00
N ILE A 319 -57.32 28.21 -28.00
CA ILE A 319 -57.34 27.32 -26.83
C ILE A 319 -56.00 26.60 -26.65
N LYS A 320 -55.37 26.15 -27.76
CA LYS A 320 -54.02 25.55 -27.73
C LYS A 320 -52.93 26.54 -27.26
N LEU A 321 -53.08 27.81 -27.60
CA LEU A 321 -52.13 28.88 -27.22
C LEU A 321 -52.26 29.31 -25.73
N TYR A 322 -53.36 28.98 -25.06
CA TYR A 322 -53.54 29.22 -23.61
C TYR A 322 -52.91 28.10 -22.77
N ASP A 323 -53.03 26.84 -23.21
CA ASP A 323 -52.41 25.68 -22.55
C ASP A 323 -50.88 25.66 -22.70
N GLU A 324 -50.35 26.06 -23.86
CA GLU A 324 -48.89 26.24 -24.08
C GLU A 324 -48.31 27.31 -23.14
N LYS A 325 -49.05 28.40 -22.90
CA LYS A 325 -48.64 29.50 -22.00
C LYS A 325 -48.62 29.11 -20.51
N LEU A 326 -49.45 28.16 -20.11
CA LEU A 326 -49.45 27.59 -18.75
C LEU A 326 -48.28 26.61 -18.55
N LEU A 327 -47.95 25.85 -19.58
CA LEU A 327 -46.79 24.95 -19.58
C LEU A 327 -45.47 25.73 -19.54
N ASP A 328 -45.39 26.84 -20.28
CA ASP A 328 -44.22 27.73 -20.34
C ASP A 328 -43.93 28.35 -18.95
N LYS A 329 -44.98 28.83 -18.25
CA LYS A 329 -44.85 29.32 -16.86
C LYS A 329 -44.46 28.22 -15.86
N SER A 330 -44.87 26.97 -16.09
CA SER A 330 -44.46 25.84 -15.25
C SER A 330 -43.00 25.42 -15.50
N LEU A 331 -42.50 25.59 -16.72
CA LEU A 331 -41.11 25.32 -17.07
C LEU A 331 -40.19 26.44 -16.57
N ASP A 332 -40.63 27.70 -16.61
CA ASP A 332 -39.91 28.85 -16.06
C ASP A 332 -39.73 28.72 -14.53
N ALA A 333 -40.74 28.24 -13.81
CA ALA A 333 -40.64 27.95 -12.38
C ALA A 333 -39.61 26.84 -12.06
N LYS A 334 -39.52 25.79 -12.90
CA LYS A 334 -38.51 24.73 -12.76
C LYS A 334 -37.10 25.21 -13.13
N LEU A 335 -36.97 26.14 -14.07
CA LEU A 335 -35.70 26.77 -14.40
C LEU A 335 -35.16 27.60 -13.23
N VAL A 336 -36.00 28.40 -12.57
CA VAL A 336 -35.61 29.17 -11.38
C VAL A 336 -35.22 28.25 -10.22
N GLU A 337 -35.94 27.15 -9.99
CA GLU A 337 -35.59 26.15 -8.97
C GLU A 337 -34.23 25.47 -9.26
N ARG A 338 -33.96 25.14 -10.53
CA ARG A 338 -32.69 24.54 -10.95
C ARG A 338 -31.55 25.54 -10.90
N GLN A 339 -31.78 26.81 -11.23
CA GLN A 339 -30.82 27.88 -11.13
C GLN A 339 -30.42 28.14 -9.66
N GLY A 340 -31.37 28.13 -8.73
CA GLY A 340 -31.08 28.22 -7.29
C GLY A 340 -30.25 27.05 -6.75
N LYS A 341 -30.48 25.83 -7.26
CA LYS A 341 -29.65 24.65 -6.92
C LYS A 341 -28.23 24.76 -7.49
N VAL A 342 -28.07 25.33 -8.68
CA VAL A 342 -26.74 25.60 -9.29
C VAL A 342 -25.98 26.62 -8.45
N GLU A 343 -26.62 27.69 -7.99
CA GLU A 343 -26.00 28.71 -7.14
C GLU A 343 -25.62 28.16 -5.75
N GLN A 344 -26.45 27.30 -5.14
CA GLN A 344 -26.10 26.61 -3.90
C GLN A 344 -24.89 25.68 -4.06
N LEU A 345 -24.84 24.91 -5.15
CA LEU A 345 -23.71 24.02 -5.43
C LEU A 345 -22.43 24.79 -5.75
N ASP A 346 -22.53 25.93 -6.45
CA ASP A 346 -21.38 26.79 -6.75
C ASP A 346 -20.84 27.49 -5.48
N ALA A 347 -21.73 27.89 -4.56
CA ALA A 347 -21.34 28.39 -3.24
C ALA A 347 -20.62 27.32 -2.40
N LEU A 348 -21.15 26.09 -2.38
CA LEU A 348 -20.53 24.96 -1.67
C LEU A 348 -19.15 24.61 -2.26
N ARG A 349 -19.03 24.60 -3.60
CA ARG A 349 -17.76 24.40 -4.31
C ARG A 349 -16.73 25.47 -3.94
N LYS A 350 -17.12 26.75 -3.88
CA LYS A 350 -16.22 27.85 -3.48
C LYS A 350 -15.76 27.72 -2.03
N GLN A 351 -16.62 27.24 -1.13
CA GLN A 351 -16.25 26.98 0.26
C GLN A 351 -15.24 25.83 0.37
N LEU A 352 -15.48 24.71 -0.31
CA LEU A 352 -14.55 23.57 -0.34
C LEU A 352 -13.20 23.92 -0.99
N LEU A 353 -13.20 24.78 -2.02
CA LEU A 353 -11.96 25.28 -2.63
C LEU A 353 -11.13 26.10 -1.64
N LYS A 354 -11.75 27.02 -0.89
CA LYS A 354 -11.07 27.80 0.15
C LYS A 354 -10.52 26.90 1.26
N GLU A 355 -11.28 25.89 1.68
CA GLU A 355 -10.85 24.95 2.71
C GLU A 355 -9.66 24.09 2.24
N ARG A 356 -9.67 23.68 0.97
CA ARG A 356 -8.54 22.97 0.33
C ARG A 356 -7.31 23.88 0.21
N ASP A 357 -7.47 25.15 -0.17
CA ASP A 357 -6.37 26.10 -0.27
C ASP A 357 -5.74 26.39 1.11
N VAL A 358 -6.55 26.50 2.18
CA VAL A 358 -6.06 26.64 3.56
C VAL A 358 -5.29 25.39 4.00
N LYS A 359 -5.86 24.18 3.81
CA LYS A 359 -5.17 22.92 4.16
C LYS A 359 -3.87 22.72 3.37
N CYS A 360 -3.85 23.04 2.08
CA CYS A 360 -2.61 23.03 1.29
C CYS A 360 -1.59 24.05 1.80
N GLY A 361 -2.04 25.26 2.16
CA GLY A 361 -1.17 26.29 2.70
C GLY A 361 -0.51 25.88 4.02
N ASP A 362 -1.28 25.26 4.92
CA ASP A 362 -0.78 24.81 6.22
C ASP A 362 0.13 23.58 6.09
N ALA A 363 -0.21 22.61 5.23
CA ALA A 363 0.66 21.49 4.91
C ALA A 363 2.01 21.95 4.31
N ASN A 364 1.98 23.00 3.47
CA ASN A 364 3.20 23.55 2.88
C ASN A 364 4.08 24.30 3.90
N LYS A 365 3.48 24.95 4.90
CA LYS A 365 4.23 25.55 6.02
C LYS A 365 4.91 24.48 6.87
N GLU A 366 4.20 23.39 7.18
CA GLU A 366 4.75 22.29 7.96
C GLU A 366 5.88 21.55 7.21
N LEU A 367 5.70 21.33 5.91
CA LEU A 367 6.74 20.79 5.03
C LEU A 367 8.00 21.66 5.05
N ASN A 368 7.85 22.98 4.94
CA ASN A 368 8.99 23.90 4.96
C ASN A 368 9.70 23.91 6.31
N ARG A 369 8.94 23.84 7.42
CA ARG A 369 9.51 23.73 8.77
C ARG A 369 10.34 22.45 8.92
N LEU A 370 9.77 21.29 8.58
CA LEU A 370 10.49 20.01 8.63
C LEU A 370 11.74 20.01 7.75
N LYS A 371 11.68 20.67 6.58
CA LYS A 371 12.83 20.80 5.69
C LYS A 371 13.95 21.63 6.31
N MET A 372 13.63 22.70 7.04
CA MET A 372 14.61 23.49 7.79
C MET A 372 15.22 22.68 8.93
N ASP A 373 14.40 21.90 9.66
CA ASP A 373 14.87 21.06 10.77
C ASP A 373 15.82 19.95 10.27
N ILE A 374 15.51 19.32 9.12
CA ILE A 374 16.38 18.32 8.47
C ILE A 374 17.71 18.93 8.04
N GLU A 375 17.70 20.12 7.41
CA GLU A 375 18.94 20.80 7.00
C GLU A 375 19.80 21.22 8.22
N SER A 376 19.17 21.65 9.31
CA SER A 376 19.87 21.92 10.58
C SER A 376 20.53 20.65 11.12
N TRP A 377 19.79 19.55 11.18
CA TRP A 377 20.29 18.28 11.69
C TRP A 377 21.45 17.75 10.83
N LYS A 378 21.35 17.88 9.51
CA LYS A 378 22.41 17.53 8.57
C LYS A 378 23.67 18.37 8.78
N HIS A 379 23.54 19.67 9.06
CA HIS A 379 24.67 20.55 9.36
C HIS A 379 25.38 20.15 10.66
N ASP A 380 24.61 19.82 11.70
CA ASP A 380 25.15 19.35 12.98
C ASP A 380 25.90 18.02 12.83
N LEU A 381 25.35 17.10 12.04
CA LEU A 381 25.93 15.79 11.77
C LEU A 381 27.24 15.90 10.98
N LEU A 382 27.29 16.79 9.97
CA LEU A 382 28.52 17.13 9.25
C LEU A 382 29.58 17.76 10.15
N THR A 383 29.16 18.60 11.10
CA THR A 383 30.09 19.23 12.05
C THR A 383 30.66 18.20 13.03
N ARG A 384 29.83 17.25 13.49
CA ARG A 384 30.28 16.11 14.30
C ARG A 384 31.23 15.21 13.53
N GLN A 385 30.92 14.88 12.28
CA GLN A 385 31.78 14.08 11.41
C GLN A 385 33.17 14.69 11.28
N LYS A 386 33.27 16.00 11.00
CA LYS A 386 34.57 16.70 10.93
C LYS A 386 35.34 16.68 12.24
N LYS A 387 34.66 16.74 13.39
CA LYS A 387 35.30 16.60 14.71
C LYS A 387 35.86 15.20 14.93
N VAL A 388 35.11 14.17 14.56
CA VAL A 388 35.57 12.77 14.64
C VAL A 388 36.77 12.55 13.73
N GLU A 389 36.73 13.03 12.49
CA GLU A 389 37.84 12.94 11.54
C GLU A 389 39.11 13.63 12.07
N ALA A 390 38.98 14.79 12.73
CA ALA A 390 40.10 15.47 13.37
C ALA A 390 40.70 14.65 14.53
N VAL A 391 39.86 14.05 15.39
CA VAL A 391 40.31 13.20 16.49
C VAL A 391 41.00 11.94 15.97
N VAL A 392 40.47 11.31 14.92
CA VAL A 392 41.10 10.15 14.28
C VAL A 392 42.47 10.52 13.71
N ALA A 393 42.59 11.66 13.04
CA ALA A 393 43.88 12.13 12.53
C ALA A 393 44.90 12.40 13.65
N GLU A 394 44.46 12.91 14.81
CA GLU A 394 45.32 13.07 16.00
C GLU A 394 45.75 11.71 16.56
N VAL A 395 44.83 10.74 16.66
CA VAL A 395 45.14 9.38 17.12
C VAL A 395 46.14 8.70 16.18
N ASP A 396 45.98 8.84 14.87
CA ASP A 396 46.92 8.30 13.87
C ASP A 396 48.30 8.94 13.98
N ALA A 397 48.36 10.25 14.20
CA ALA A 397 49.61 10.97 14.41
C ALA A 397 50.33 10.52 15.71
N VAL A 398 49.58 10.34 16.81
CA VAL A 398 50.12 9.83 18.08
C VAL A 398 50.57 8.38 17.96
N THR A 399 49.82 7.57 17.21
CA THR A 399 50.16 6.15 16.97
C THR A 399 51.45 6.04 16.15
N SER A 400 51.58 6.82 15.09
CA SER A 400 52.81 6.90 14.28
C SER A 400 54.01 7.36 15.11
N LYS A 401 53.84 8.39 15.94
CA LYS A 401 54.88 8.87 16.86
C LYS A 401 55.27 7.83 17.92
N THR A 402 54.31 7.07 18.42
CA THR A 402 54.56 5.97 19.37
C THR A 402 55.33 4.83 18.73
N ASN A 403 55.00 4.46 17.50
CA ASN A 403 55.69 3.41 16.75
C ASN A 403 57.15 3.81 16.44
N THR A 404 57.37 5.04 15.97
CA THR A 404 58.74 5.54 15.73
C THR A 404 59.59 5.59 17.01
N VAL A 405 59.00 5.95 18.17
CA VAL A 405 59.69 5.91 19.47
C VAL A 405 59.99 4.47 19.91
N LYS A 406 59.06 3.53 19.68
CA LYS A 406 59.30 2.10 19.94
C LYS A 406 60.43 1.54 19.09
N GLU A 407 60.46 1.85 17.79
CA GLU A 407 61.50 1.39 16.86
C GLU A 407 62.86 1.99 17.17
N THR A 408 62.93 3.29 17.46
CA THR A 408 64.17 3.94 17.90
C THR A 408 64.64 3.43 19.27
N GLY A 409 63.71 3.17 20.19
CA GLY A 409 63.98 2.52 21.47
C GLY A 409 64.55 1.10 21.32
N ALA A 410 63.92 0.27 20.48
CA ALA A 410 64.38 -1.08 20.18
C ALA A 410 65.78 -1.09 19.54
N SER A 411 66.02 -0.16 18.61
CA SER A 411 67.33 0.03 17.96
C SER A 411 68.41 0.41 18.99
N LYS A 412 68.11 1.31 19.93
CA LYS A 412 69.03 1.68 21.02
C LYS A 412 69.29 0.52 22.00
N LEU A 413 68.28 -0.28 22.29
CA LEU A 413 68.39 -1.46 23.15
C LEU A 413 69.31 -2.50 22.53
N GLN A 414 69.20 -2.74 21.22
CA GLN A 414 70.13 -3.59 20.47
C GLN A 414 71.56 -3.05 20.51
N GLN A 415 71.76 -1.74 20.31
CA GLN A 415 73.10 -1.13 20.41
C GLN A 415 73.72 -1.29 21.80
N LEU A 416 72.92 -1.13 22.86
CA LEU A 416 73.37 -1.32 24.25
C LEU A 416 73.68 -2.78 24.56
N LEU A 417 72.86 -3.72 24.08
CA LEU A 417 73.13 -5.15 24.20
C LEU A 417 74.44 -5.52 23.52
N HIS A 418 74.64 -5.09 22.27
CA HIS A 418 75.87 -5.33 21.53
C HIS A 418 77.10 -4.78 22.25
N ARG A 419 77.01 -3.55 22.78
CA ARG A 419 78.10 -2.95 23.55
C ARG A 419 78.35 -3.66 24.88
N SER A 420 77.31 -4.20 25.51
CA SER A 420 77.47 -5.00 26.72
C SER A 420 78.17 -6.34 26.44
N GLU A 421 77.86 -6.97 25.31
CA GLU A 421 78.54 -8.18 24.84
C GLU A 421 80.01 -7.92 24.52
N GLU A 422 80.33 -6.78 23.90
CA GLU A 422 81.72 -6.34 23.67
C GLU A 422 82.47 -6.16 24.99
N ILE A 423 81.87 -5.51 25.99
CA ILE A 423 82.47 -5.34 27.32
C ILE A 423 82.71 -6.70 27.99
N VAL A 424 81.75 -7.62 27.91
CA VAL A 424 81.89 -8.99 28.46
C VAL A 424 83.02 -9.75 27.74
N LYS A 425 83.15 -9.62 26.42
CA LYS A 425 84.27 -10.19 25.66
C LYS A 425 85.61 -9.63 26.13
N LEU A 426 85.74 -8.31 26.22
CA LEU A 426 86.96 -7.65 26.72
C LEU A 426 87.28 -8.06 28.17
N PHE A 427 86.28 -8.22 29.02
CA PHE A 427 86.44 -8.67 30.40
C PHE A 427 86.93 -10.12 30.47
N ASN A 428 86.40 -11.01 29.63
CA ASN A 428 86.85 -12.39 29.52
C ASN A 428 88.28 -12.49 28.95
N GLU A 429 88.64 -11.67 27.97
CA GLU A 429 90.00 -11.57 27.44
C GLU A 429 90.99 -11.09 28.52
N TYR A 430 90.58 -10.11 29.33
CA TYR A 430 91.37 -9.63 30.46
C TYR A 430 91.55 -10.69 31.56
N LEU A 431 90.47 -11.40 31.94
CA LEU A 431 90.53 -12.53 32.87
C LEU A 431 91.44 -13.65 32.37
N ASN A 432 91.39 -13.98 31.08
CA ASN A 432 92.27 -14.98 30.48
C ASN A 432 93.74 -14.54 30.49
N SER A 433 94.00 -13.24 30.25
CA SER A 433 95.34 -12.66 30.38
C SER A 433 95.88 -12.73 31.81
N ILE A 434 95.07 -12.39 32.82
CA ILE A 434 95.44 -12.52 34.24
C ILE A 434 95.69 -13.98 34.63
N ASN A 435 94.81 -14.90 34.22
CA ASN A 435 94.98 -16.32 34.51
C ASN A 435 96.26 -16.88 33.87
N SER A 436 96.69 -16.36 32.72
CA SER A 436 97.98 -16.71 32.11
C SER A 436 99.19 -16.16 32.88
N LEU A 437 99.03 -15.03 33.59
CA LEU A 437 100.06 -14.40 34.42
C LEU A 437 100.18 -15.05 35.81
N MET A 438 99.10 -15.64 36.34
CA MET A 438 99.09 -16.36 37.63
C MET A 438 99.43 -17.85 37.53
N ALA A 439 99.70 -18.37 36.33
CA ALA A 439 100.06 -19.77 36.08
C ALA A 439 101.59 -20.00 35.91
N LYS A 440 102.44 -19.15 36.50
CA LYS A 440 103.89 -19.31 36.54
C LYS A 440 104.42 -19.57 37.94
#